data_AF-A0A538JSK0-F1
#
_entry.id   AF-A0A538JSK0-F1
#
_cell.length_a   1.000
_cell.length_b   1.000
_cell.length_c   1.000
_cell.angle_alpha   90.00
_cell.angle_beta   90.00
_cell.angle_gamma   90.00
#
_symmetry.space_group_name_H-M   'P 1'
#
loop_
_entity.id
_entity.type
_entity.pdbx_description
1 polymer ?
#
loop_
_entity_poly.entity_id
_entity_poly.type
_entity_poly.pdbx_seq_one_letter_code
_entity_poly.pdbx_strand_id
1 'polypeptide(L)'
;MSDLHPDDEALSAHLDGEEPQVRVHVESCTACTARLAELRRVRAAVGAPVTPPPAWQRDATIARALDAVGHPRGARRARAGIAAAILLVLGAAIGLSQLSHSAKRDALKTTGAARGTEAGAAAPSTTAIAATDLGDLGALSDTAALRARVQPIVARLDAGVPGAPNAAAPKAAGTVRESAQTGRQFGTGDSAGRRCVDAARALDPANVSPAAAGTATWQGTPAEVLVYAVAGRPGAARVYVLAQADCRVLEFQSYAP
;
A
#
# COMPACT_ATOMS: atom_id res chain seq x y z
N MET A 1 -18.05 14.38 -58.01
CA MET A 1 -16.89 13.50 -57.70
C MET A 1 -17.02 13.19 -56.23
N SER A 2 -17.15 11.91 -55.90
CA SER A 2 -17.80 11.39 -54.69
C SER A 2 -17.49 12.17 -53.41
N ASP A 3 -18.55 12.69 -52.79
CA ASP A 3 -18.64 13.34 -51.49
C ASP A 3 -18.34 12.38 -50.31
N LEU A 4 -17.40 11.45 -50.48
CA LEU A 4 -17.03 10.51 -49.44
C LEU A 4 -15.78 11.03 -48.73
N HIS A 5 -15.89 11.25 -47.43
CA HIS A 5 -14.74 11.57 -46.58
C HIS A 5 -13.83 10.35 -46.44
N PRO A 6 -12.50 10.51 -46.42
CA PRO A 6 -11.58 9.48 -45.97
C PRO A 6 -11.96 9.00 -44.57
N ASP A 7 -11.82 7.70 -44.32
CA ASP A 7 -11.98 7.17 -42.98
C ASP A 7 -10.79 7.56 -42.07
N ASP A 8 -10.92 7.24 -40.78
CA ASP A 8 -9.90 7.58 -39.80
C ASP A 8 -8.56 6.86 -40.06
N GLU A 9 -8.58 5.69 -40.70
CA GLU A 9 -7.38 4.95 -41.05
C GLU A 9 -6.58 5.71 -42.13
N ALA A 10 -7.24 6.13 -43.21
CA ALA A 10 -6.62 6.93 -44.26
C ALA A 10 -6.14 8.30 -43.74
N LEU A 11 -6.86 8.92 -42.79
CA LEU A 11 -6.43 10.16 -42.13
C LEU A 11 -5.22 9.93 -41.21
N SER A 12 -5.13 8.79 -40.52
CA SER A 12 -3.97 8.42 -39.70
C SER A 12 -2.75 8.13 -40.57
N ALA A 13 -2.90 7.33 -41.61
CA ALA A 13 -1.84 7.06 -42.59
C ALA A 13 -1.34 8.37 -43.25
N HIS A 14 -2.24 9.32 -43.52
CA HIS A 14 -1.86 10.65 -43.96
C HIS A 14 -1.02 11.43 -42.94
N LEU A 15 -1.32 11.34 -41.64
CA LEU A 15 -0.53 11.98 -40.57
C LEU A 15 0.88 11.43 -40.43
N ASP A 16 1.06 10.15 -40.75
CA ASP A 16 2.35 9.48 -40.71
C ASP A 16 3.10 9.56 -42.05
N GLY A 17 2.49 10.18 -43.07
CA GLY A 17 3.08 10.42 -44.39
C GLY A 17 2.94 9.25 -45.35
N GLU A 18 2.13 8.26 -45.02
CA GLU A 18 1.95 7.00 -45.76
C GLU A 18 0.83 7.08 -46.80
N GLU A 19 -0.15 7.98 -46.63
CA GLU A 19 -1.28 8.17 -47.57
C GLU A 19 -1.30 9.59 -48.18
N PRO A 20 -0.55 9.84 -49.27
CA PRO A 20 -0.52 11.14 -49.93
C PRO A 20 -1.77 11.44 -50.80
N GLN A 21 -2.52 10.42 -51.22
CA GLN A 21 -3.68 10.56 -52.11
C GLN A 21 -4.78 11.44 -51.49
N VAL A 22 -4.95 11.41 -50.17
CA VAL A 22 -6.01 12.16 -49.47
C VAL A 22 -5.65 13.62 -49.21
N ARG A 23 -4.39 14.04 -49.44
CA ARG A 23 -3.90 15.40 -49.14
C ARG A 23 -4.77 16.50 -49.74
N VAL A 24 -5.11 16.39 -51.02
CA VAL A 24 -5.90 17.41 -51.74
C VAL A 24 -7.30 17.55 -51.14
N HIS A 25 -7.92 16.42 -50.74
CA HIS A 25 -9.22 16.44 -50.07
C HIS A 25 -9.13 17.04 -48.67
N VAL A 26 -8.14 16.62 -47.89
CA VAL A 26 -7.91 17.13 -46.53
C VAL A 26 -7.68 18.63 -46.52
N GLU A 27 -6.90 19.17 -47.45
CA GLU A 27 -6.62 20.61 -47.56
C GLU A 27 -7.85 21.45 -47.95
N SER A 28 -8.82 20.86 -48.67
CA SER A 28 -10.03 21.56 -49.13
C SER A 28 -11.29 21.27 -48.30
N CYS A 29 -11.27 20.27 -47.43
CA CYS A 29 -12.42 19.87 -46.62
C CYS A 29 -12.30 20.30 -45.15
N THR A 30 -13.20 21.17 -44.70
CA THR A 30 -13.24 21.67 -43.30
C THR A 30 -13.51 20.55 -42.28
N ALA A 31 -14.30 19.54 -42.63
CA ALA A 31 -14.55 18.40 -41.74
C ALA A 31 -13.29 17.53 -41.54
N CYS A 32 -12.57 17.23 -42.63
CA CYS A 32 -11.33 16.44 -42.56
C CYS A 32 -10.21 17.21 -41.87
N THR A 33 -10.06 18.52 -42.09
CA THR A 33 -9.08 19.33 -41.34
C THR A 33 -9.37 19.34 -39.84
N ALA A 34 -10.64 19.45 -39.43
CA ALA A 34 -11.03 19.37 -38.03
C ALA A 34 -10.75 17.99 -37.42
N ARG A 35 -11.05 16.91 -38.13
CA ARG A 35 -10.75 15.54 -37.68
C ARG A 35 -9.24 15.30 -37.56
N LEU A 36 -8.46 15.78 -38.52
CA LEU A 36 -7.00 15.69 -38.51
C LEU A 36 -6.38 16.48 -37.34
N ALA A 37 -6.95 17.64 -36.98
CA ALA A 37 -6.52 18.40 -35.82
C ALA A 37 -6.76 17.64 -34.50
N GLU A 38 -7.87 16.90 -34.40
CA GLU A 38 -8.14 16.03 -33.25
C GLU A 38 -7.12 14.90 -33.14
N LEU A 39 -6.86 14.19 -34.24
CA LEU A 39 -5.85 13.13 -34.26
C LEU A 39 -4.44 13.65 -33.90
N ARG A 40 -4.08 14.87 -34.31
CA ARG A 40 -2.83 15.53 -33.90
C ARG A 40 -2.78 15.81 -32.40
N ARG A 41 -3.89 16.23 -31.78
CA ARG A 41 -3.97 16.42 -30.33
C ARG A 41 -3.77 15.10 -29.59
N VAL A 42 -4.41 14.02 -30.04
CA VAL A 42 -4.23 12.68 -29.47
C VAL A 42 -2.78 12.22 -29.61
N ARG A 43 -2.18 12.35 -30.81
CA ARG A 43 -0.76 12.03 -31.04
C ARG A 43 0.16 12.81 -30.11
N ALA A 44 -0.09 14.10 -29.90
CA ALA A 44 0.70 14.92 -28.99
C ALA A 44 0.54 14.48 -27.53
N ALA A 45 -0.68 14.11 -27.10
CA ALA A 45 -0.94 13.63 -25.76
C ALA A 45 -0.26 12.27 -25.49
N VAL A 46 -0.33 11.34 -26.45
CA VAL A 46 0.31 10.02 -26.36
C VAL A 46 1.83 10.11 -26.46
N GLY A 47 2.34 11.01 -27.32
CA GLY A 47 3.78 11.23 -27.51
C GLY A 47 4.44 12.08 -26.43
N ALA A 48 3.69 12.57 -25.44
CA ALA A 48 4.24 13.37 -24.36
C ALA A 48 5.28 12.55 -23.55
N PRO A 49 6.46 13.12 -23.24
CA PRO A 49 7.45 12.44 -22.44
C PRO A 49 6.87 11.99 -21.10
N VAL A 50 6.95 10.70 -20.81
CA VAL A 50 6.62 10.19 -19.48
C VAL A 50 7.78 10.51 -18.55
N THR A 51 7.52 11.27 -17.49
CA THR A 51 8.53 11.54 -16.46
C THR A 51 9.00 10.21 -15.87
N PRO A 52 10.30 9.88 -16.00
CA PRO A 52 10.78 8.61 -15.50
C PRO A 52 10.74 8.59 -13.97
N PRO A 53 10.50 7.42 -13.35
CA PRO A 53 10.59 7.29 -11.91
C PRO A 53 11.99 7.66 -11.42
N PRO A 54 12.11 8.15 -10.17
CA PRO A 54 13.39 8.55 -9.61
C PRO A 54 14.36 7.37 -9.55
N ALA A 55 15.66 7.66 -9.72
CA ALA A 55 16.70 6.64 -9.90
C ALA A 55 16.68 5.54 -8.83
N TRP A 56 16.57 5.92 -7.55
CA TRP A 56 16.50 4.98 -6.44
C TRP A 56 15.35 3.95 -6.56
N GLN A 57 14.21 4.35 -7.13
CA GLN A 57 13.06 3.46 -7.30
C GLN A 57 13.27 2.52 -8.48
N ARG A 58 13.87 3.01 -9.57
CA ARG A 58 14.28 2.16 -10.70
C ARG A 58 15.30 1.13 -10.26
N ASP A 59 16.35 1.56 -9.56
CA ASP A 59 17.46 0.70 -9.15
C ASP A 59 16.99 -0.37 -8.16
N ALA A 60 16.12 -0.02 -7.21
CA ALA A 60 15.51 -0.98 -6.30
C ALA A 60 14.64 -2.02 -7.04
N THR A 61 13.92 -1.60 -8.08
CA THR A 61 13.10 -2.52 -8.90
C THR A 61 13.99 -3.46 -9.73
N ILE A 62 15.07 -2.94 -10.32
CA ILE A 62 16.06 -3.72 -11.06
C ILE A 62 16.74 -4.74 -10.14
N ALA A 63 17.17 -4.32 -8.95
CA ALA A 63 17.79 -5.22 -7.97
C ALA A 63 16.85 -6.37 -7.57
N ARG A 64 15.57 -6.08 -7.30
CA ARG A 64 14.55 -7.12 -7.01
C ARG A 64 14.37 -8.09 -8.18
N ALA A 65 14.38 -7.58 -9.42
CA ALA A 65 14.26 -8.42 -10.61
C ALA A 65 15.48 -9.34 -10.77
N LEU A 66 16.68 -8.84 -10.53
CA LEU A 66 17.92 -9.62 -10.59
C LEU A 66 17.96 -10.69 -9.49
N ASP A 67 17.55 -10.36 -8.26
CA ASP A 67 17.46 -11.32 -7.16
C ASP A 67 16.48 -12.47 -7.44
N ALA A 68 15.36 -12.17 -8.11
CA ALA A 68 14.37 -13.16 -8.51
C ALA A 68 14.90 -14.15 -9.56
N VAL A 69 15.85 -13.72 -10.39
CA VAL A 69 16.54 -14.57 -11.37
C VAL A 69 17.70 -15.34 -10.73
N GLY A 70 18.37 -14.76 -9.71
CA GLY A 70 19.58 -15.32 -9.10
C GLY A 70 19.39 -16.41 -8.04
N HIS A 71 18.16 -16.68 -7.55
CA HIS A 71 17.94 -17.67 -6.50
C HIS A 71 17.33 -18.98 -7.04
N PRO A 72 18.09 -20.11 -7.10
CA PRO A 72 17.47 -21.42 -7.18
C PRO A 72 16.62 -21.64 -5.92
N ARG A 73 15.33 -21.95 -6.12
CA ARG A 73 14.30 -22.07 -5.08
C ARG A 73 14.46 -23.27 -4.12
N GLY A 74 15.64 -23.51 -3.55
CA GLY A 74 15.81 -24.62 -2.60
C GLY A 74 17.09 -24.55 -1.78
N ALA A 75 17.04 -23.92 -0.60
CA ALA A 75 18.00 -24.19 0.50
C ALA A 75 17.68 -23.54 1.86
N ARG A 76 16.51 -22.93 2.11
CA ARG A 76 16.23 -22.24 3.40
C ARG A 76 15.19 -22.93 4.28
N ARG A 77 15.28 -24.26 4.42
CA ARG A 77 14.67 -25.01 5.53
C ARG A 77 15.57 -26.17 5.95
N ALA A 78 16.67 -25.89 6.63
CA ALA A 78 17.36 -26.88 7.46
C ALA A 78 18.30 -26.21 8.47
N ARG A 79 17.94 -26.34 9.76
CA ARG A 79 18.82 -26.51 10.93
C ARG A 79 19.71 -25.33 11.37
N ALA A 80 19.40 -24.79 12.55
CA ALA A 80 20.39 -24.54 13.61
C ALA A 80 19.68 -24.35 14.97
N GLY A 81 19.21 -25.46 15.54
CA GLY A 81 19.02 -25.58 16.98
C GLY A 81 20.27 -26.21 17.60
N ILE A 82 20.58 -25.81 18.83
CA ILE A 82 21.60 -26.35 19.75
C ILE A 82 23.05 -25.92 19.47
N ALA A 83 23.51 -24.92 20.23
CA ALA A 83 24.90 -24.80 20.67
C ALA A 83 24.95 -23.98 21.98
N ALA A 84 24.63 -24.64 23.09
CA ALA A 84 24.95 -24.17 24.44
C ALA A 84 25.90 -25.20 25.07
N ALA A 85 27.18 -24.85 25.20
CA ALA A 85 28.06 -25.35 26.24
C ALA A 85 29.45 -24.68 26.12
N ILE A 86 30.08 -24.55 27.29
CA ILE A 86 31.48 -24.18 27.54
C ILE A 86 31.69 -22.67 27.73
N LEU A 87 31.53 -22.23 28.98
CA LEU A 87 32.56 -21.54 29.76
C LEU A 87 32.00 -21.28 31.17
N LEU A 88 32.46 -22.05 32.16
CA LEU A 88 32.70 -21.63 33.55
C LEU A 88 33.29 -22.82 34.32
N VAL A 89 34.60 -23.00 34.16
CA VAL A 89 35.43 -23.72 35.13
C VAL A 89 36.01 -22.63 36.02
N LEU A 90 35.43 -22.43 37.21
CA LEU A 90 36.13 -21.97 38.40
C LEU A 90 35.17 -22.10 39.60
N GLY A 91 35.51 -22.95 40.56
CA GLY A 91 34.88 -22.98 41.88
C GLY A 91 34.17 -24.27 42.22
N ALA A 92 34.94 -25.21 42.78
CA ALA A 92 34.62 -26.08 43.91
C ALA A 92 35.24 -27.46 43.71
N ALA A 93 36.53 -27.55 44.05
CA ALA A 93 37.06 -28.75 44.65
C ALA A 93 36.29 -29.01 45.96
N ILE A 94 35.87 -30.26 46.17
CA ILE A 94 35.81 -31.04 47.43
C ILE A 94 34.82 -32.18 47.20
N GLY A 95 35.29 -33.43 47.33
CA GLY A 95 34.43 -34.58 47.60
C GLY A 95 34.40 -35.70 46.57
N LEU A 96 35.56 -36.29 46.24
CA LEU A 96 35.62 -37.66 45.74
C LEU A 96 35.24 -38.61 46.89
N SER A 97 34.21 -39.46 46.75
CA SER A 97 34.20 -40.83 47.28
C SER A 97 32.87 -41.58 47.11
N GLN A 98 32.98 -42.68 46.35
CA GLN A 98 32.45 -44.02 46.62
C GLN A 98 31.00 -44.40 46.26
N LEU A 99 31.01 -45.42 45.40
CA LEU A 99 30.18 -46.63 45.34
C LEU A 99 28.65 -46.53 45.23
N SER A 100 28.18 -47.00 44.07
CA SER A 100 27.40 -48.24 43.92
C SER A 100 26.45 -48.57 45.08
N HIS A 101 25.14 -48.53 44.84
CA HIS A 101 24.20 -49.61 45.17
C HIS A 101 22.85 -49.35 44.49
N SER A 102 22.40 -50.34 43.70
CA SER A 102 21.02 -50.47 43.25
C SER A 102 20.15 -50.97 44.41
N ALA A 103 19.09 -50.24 44.79
CA ALA A 103 17.91 -50.81 45.44
C ALA A 103 16.72 -49.84 45.44
N LYS A 104 15.68 -50.25 44.70
CA LYS A 104 14.24 -50.22 45.03
C LYS A 104 13.69 -49.25 46.10
N ARG A 105 12.63 -48.57 45.64
CA ARG A 105 11.24 -48.49 46.18
C ARG A 105 10.77 -47.20 46.87
N ASP A 106 9.63 -46.78 46.30
CA ASP A 106 8.40 -46.27 46.91
C ASP A 106 8.30 -44.80 47.36
N ALA A 107 7.56 -44.07 46.52
CA ALA A 107 6.36 -43.29 46.84
C ALA A 107 6.31 -42.53 48.17
N LEU A 108 6.26 -41.19 48.09
CA LEU A 108 5.24 -40.45 48.85
C LEU A 108 4.92 -39.10 48.21
N LYS A 109 3.61 -38.83 48.13
CA LYS A 109 2.97 -37.55 47.86
C LYS A 109 3.38 -36.52 48.92
N THR A 110 3.66 -35.28 48.54
CA THR A 110 3.04 -34.13 49.20
C THR A 110 3.11 -32.87 48.34
N THR A 111 2.07 -32.07 48.52
CA THR A 111 1.71 -30.79 47.92
C THR A 111 2.69 -29.67 48.23
N GLY A 112 2.89 -28.77 47.26
CA GLY A 112 3.55 -27.49 47.46
C GLY A 112 3.25 -26.55 46.30
N ALA A 113 2.16 -25.80 46.41
CA ALA A 113 1.93 -24.65 45.55
C ALA A 113 2.99 -23.58 45.84
N ALA A 114 3.68 -23.11 44.80
CA ALA A 114 4.41 -21.85 44.84
C ALA A 114 4.15 -21.09 43.54
N ARG A 115 3.43 -19.97 43.68
CA ARG A 115 3.39 -18.89 42.69
C ARG A 115 4.81 -18.41 42.45
N GLY A 116 5.18 -18.32 41.17
CA GLY A 116 6.39 -17.66 40.71
C GLY A 116 6.06 -16.90 39.42
N THR A 117 5.61 -15.67 39.59
CA THR A 117 5.57 -14.63 38.57
C THR A 117 6.99 -14.28 38.16
N GLU A 118 7.41 -14.63 36.93
CA GLU A 118 8.58 -14.00 36.32
C GLU A 118 8.35 -13.76 34.82
N ALA A 119 8.13 -12.47 34.53
CA ALA A 119 8.67 -11.72 33.40
C ALA A 119 8.76 -12.46 32.06
N GLY A 120 7.64 -12.47 31.33
CA GLY A 120 7.69 -12.57 29.89
C GLY A 120 8.51 -11.39 29.34
N ALA A 121 9.68 -11.70 28.78
CA ALA A 121 10.46 -10.77 27.99
C ALA A 121 9.53 -10.16 26.93
N ALA A 122 9.21 -8.87 27.11
CA ALA A 122 8.46 -8.11 26.15
C ALA A 122 9.26 -8.10 24.84
N ALA A 123 8.81 -8.90 23.88
CA ALA A 123 9.01 -8.55 22.48
C ALA A 123 8.54 -7.09 22.31
N PRO A 124 9.21 -6.25 21.52
CA PRO A 124 8.74 -4.89 21.31
C PRO A 124 7.32 -5.00 20.77
N SER A 125 6.35 -4.64 21.61
CA SER A 125 4.99 -4.37 21.19
C SER A 125 5.12 -3.28 20.15
N THR A 126 5.12 -3.67 18.88
CA THR A 126 4.88 -2.75 17.78
C THR A 126 3.44 -2.35 18.02
N THR A 127 3.25 -1.28 18.79
CA THR A 127 1.94 -0.70 18.99
C THR A 127 1.45 -0.41 17.58
N ALA A 128 0.53 -1.24 17.08
CA ALA A 128 -0.12 -0.99 15.83
C ALA A 128 -0.80 0.36 16.02
N ILE A 129 -0.17 1.43 15.51
CA ILE A 129 -0.81 2.72 15.45
C ILE A 129 -2.05 2.45 14.62
N ALA A 130 -3.21 2.54 15.26
CA ALA A 130 -4.47 2.30 14.56
C ALA A 130 -4.49 3.27 13.38
N ALA A 131 -4.54 2.71 12.17
CA ALA A 131 -4.59 3.51 10.96
C ALA A 131 -5.72 4.54 11.13
N THR A 132 -5.42 5.80 10.87
CA THR A 132 -6.42 6.86 10.92
C THR A 132 -7.50 6.56 9.90
N ASP A 133 -8.76 6.46 10.34
CA ASP A 133 -9.87 6.26 9.43
C ASP A 133 -10.15 7.56 8.64
N LEU A 134 -10.10 7.46 7.32
CA LEU A 134 -10.40 8.54 6.39
C LEU A 134 -11.89 8.61 6.04
N GLY A 135 -12.66 7.58 6.41
CA GLY A 135 -14.04 7.43 6.01
C GLY A 135 -14.18 7.23 4.49
N ASP A 136 -15.27 7.77 3.93
CA ASP A 136 -15.52 7.77 2.49
C ASP A 136 -14.97 9.06 1.84
N LEU A 137 -14.04 8.90 0.90
CA LEU A 137 -13.44 9.97 0.11
C LEU A 137 -14.31 10.37 -1.09
N GLY A 138 -15.41 9.64 -1.34
CA GLY A 138 -16.36 9.86 -2.41
C GLY A 138 -15.85 9.41 -3.78
N ALA A 139 -16.40 10.00 -4.84
CA ALA A 139 -16.01 9.73 -6.22
C ALA A 139 -14.69 10.44 -6.57
N LEU A 140 -13.73 9.67 -7.09
CA LEU A 140 -12.44 10.13 -7.55
C LEU A 140 -12.35 9.81 -9.05
N SER A 141 -12.44 10.86 -9.89
CA SER A 141 -12.39 10.75 -11.35
C SER A 141 -10.97 10.54 -11.89
N ASP A 142 -9.98 11.02 -11.16
CA ASP A 142 -8.60 11.10 -11.61
C ASP A 142 -7.62 11.30 -10.44
N THR A 143 -6.34 11.28 -10.78
CA THR A 143 -5.22 11.49 -9.86
C THR A 143 -5.24 12.86 -9.19
N ALA A 144 -5.74 13.90 -9.86
CA ALA A 144 -5.80 15.26 -9.28
C ALA A 144 -6.87 15.33 -8.19
N ALA A 145 -8.04 14.70 -8.39
CA ALA A 145 -9.07 14.54 -7.39
C ALA A 145 -8.57 13.75 -6.17
N LEU A 146 -7.83 12.65 -6.38
CA LEU A 146 -7.19 11.89 -5.30
C LEU A 146 -6.21 12.76 -4.50
N ARG A 147 -5.30 13.47 -5.19
CA ARG A 147 -4.34 14.38 -4.54
C ARG A 147 -5.04 15.45 -3.72
N ALA A 148 -6.06 16.11 -4.28
CA ALA A 148 -6.80 17.15 -3.56
C ALA A 148 -7.45 16.63 -2.26
N ARG A 149 -7.91 15.37 -2.25
CA ARG A 149 -8.50 14.74 -1.06
C ARG A 149 -7.46 14.28 -0.05
N VAL A 150 -6.35 13.70 -0.51
CA VAL A 150 -5.36 13.05 0.36
C VAL A 150 -4.28 14.01 0.88
N GLN A 151 -3.95 15.08 0.16
CA GLN A 151 -2.92 16.05 0.59
C GLN A 151 -3.18 16.68 1.97
N PRO A 152 -4.40 17.15 2.34
CA PRO A 152 -4.66 17.64 3.70
C PRO A 152 -4.61 16.55 4.78
N ILE A 153 -4.69 15.27 4.40
CA ILE A 153 -4.49 14.14 5.31
C ILE A 153 -2.99 13.91 5.54
N VAL A 154 -2.21 13.85 4.46
CA VAL A 154 -0.75 13.68 4.52
C VAL A 154 -0.10 14.80 5.34
N ALA A 155 -0.53 16.05 5.15
CA ALA A 155 -0.06 17.19 5.94
C ALA A 155 -0.37 17.04 7.44
N ARG A 156 -1.52 16.43 7.81
CA ARG A 156 -1.88 16.17 9.21
C ARG A 156 -1.08 15.01 9.83
N LEU A 157 -0.78 13.99 9.04
CA LEU A 157 0.10 12.89 9.46
C LEU A 157 1.51 13.39 9.77
N ASP A 158 2.01 14.37 9.00
CA ASP A 158 3.32 14.98 9.23
C ASP A 158 3.34 15.87 10.49
N ALA A 159 2.23 16.55 10.80
CA ALA A 159 2.10 17.38 11.98
C ALA A 159 2.00 16.60 13.31
N GLY A 160 1.95 15.26 13.28
CA GLY A 160 1.92 14.41 14.47
C GLY A 160 0.69 14.60 15.37
N VAL A 161 -0.40 15.19 14.86
CA VAL A 161 -1.60 15.49 15.66
C VAL A 161 -2.51 14.25 15.71
N PRO A 162 -2.71 13.61 16.88
CA PRO A 162 -3.67 12.54 17.03
C PRO A 162 -5.08 13.12 17.05
N GLY A 163 -5.91 12.71 16.09
CA GLY A 163 -7.38 12.85 16.16
C GLY A 163 -7.91 14.28 16.11
N ALA A 164 -8.12 14.81 14.91
CA ALA A 164 -9.09 15.88 14.70
C ALA A 164 -10.29 15.30 13.90
N PRO A 165 -11.52 15.31 14.44
CA PRO A 165 -12.69 14.88 13.69
C PRO A 165 -12.88 15.76 12.46
N ASN A 166 -13.25 15.13 11.35
CA ASN A 166 -13.38 15.72 10.02
C ASN A 166 -14.02 17.13 10.03
N ALA A 167 -13.28 18.12 9.55
CA ALA A 167 -13.86 19.37 9.09
C ALA A 167 -14.67 19.07 7.82
N ALA A 168 -15.98 19.30 7.92
CA ALA A 168 -16.97 19.07 6.91
C ALA A 168 -16.59 19.68 5.55
N ALA A 169 -16.81 18.91 4.48
CA ALA A 169 -17.02 19.48 3.15
C ALA A 169 -18.22 20.45 3.19
N PRO A 170 -18.21 21.56 2.45
CA PRO A 170 -19.30 22.53 2.48
C PRO A 170 -20.60 21.88 1.98
N LYS A 171 -21.54 21.70 2.90
CA LYS A 171 -22.89 21.21 2.61
C LYS A 171 -23.76 22.42 2.26
N ALA A 172 -24.26 22.44 1.02
CA ALA A 172 -25.32 23.34 0.61
C ALA A 172 -26.54 23.19 1.55
N ALA A 173 -27.19 24.33 1.80
CA ALA A 173 -28.22 24.54 2.81
C ALA A 173 -29.42 23.58 2.72
N GLY A 174 -29.93 23.19 3.89
CA GLY A 174 -31.18 22.45 4.05
C GLY A 174 -31.33 21.83 5.44
N THR A 175 -31.82 22.62 6.39
CA THR A 175 -32.12 22.29 7.79
C THR A 175 -33.27 21.27 7.95
N VAL A 176 -33.07 20.20 8.73
CA VAL A 176 -34.02 19.69 9.75
C VAL A 176 -33.26 19.02 10.91
N ARG A 177 -33.76 19.28 12.13
CA ARG A 177 -33.33 18.95 13.50
C ARG A 177 -33.04 17.47 13.82
N GLU A 178 -31.96 17.28 14.59
CA GLU A 178 -31.87 16.67 15.93
C GLU A 178 -32.36 15.23 16.18
N SER A 179 -31.39 14.33 16.40
CA SER A 179 -31.45 13.34 17.48
C SER A 179 -30.04 12.94 17.91
N ALA A 180 -29.75 13.16 19.19
CA ALA A 180 -28.53 12.80 19.87
C ALA A 180 -28.30 11.28 19.84
N GLN A 181 -27.07 10.85 19.55
CA GLN A 181 -26.60 9.52 19.92
C GLN A 181 -25.13 9.59 20.35
N THR A 182 -24.99 9.84 21.65
CA THR A 182 -24.16 9.13 22.62
C THR A 182 -23.22 8.06 22.04
N GLY A 183 -21.95 8.16 22.44
CA GLY A 183 -20.84 7.33 21.99
C GLY A 183 -21.18 5.85 21.79
N ARG A 184 -21.06 5.42 20.54
CA ARG A 184 -20.87 4.02 20.20
C ARG A 184 -19.41 3.81 19.84
N GLN A 185 -18.70 3.13 20.75
CA GLN A 185 -17.63 2.25 20.33
C GLN A 185 -18.25 1.24 19.36
N PHE A 186 -17.90 1.34 18.08
CA PHE A 186 -18.36 0.39 17.08
C PHE A 186 -17.58 -0.92 17.25
N GLY A 187 -18.32 -1.97 17.63
CA GLY A 187 -17.83 -3.34 17.66
C GLY A 187 -17.59 -3.87 16.25
N THR A 188 -16.52 -4.65 16.09
CA THR A 188 -16.26 -5.79 15.17
C THR A 188 -16.94 -5.85 13.77
N GLY A 189 -17.38 -4.73 13.20
CA GLY A 189 -18.11 -4.66 11.93
C GLY A 189 -17.44 -3.80 10.85
N ASP A 190 -16.58 -2.84 11.20
CA ASP A 190 -15.96 -1.93 10.21
C ASP A 190 -14.57 -2.39 9.77
N SER A 191 -14.59 -3.36 8.86
CA SER A 191 -13.42 -3.86 8.12
C SER A 191 -13.24 -3.16 6.76
N ALA A 192 -14.03 -2.12 6.46
CA ALA A 192 -14.15 -1.56 5.12
C ALA A 192 -12.88 -0.85 4.58
N GLY A 193 -11.96 -0.44 5.47
CA GLY A 193 -10.68 0.18 5.12
C GLY A 193 -9.45 -0.67 5.44
N ARG A 194 -9.60 -1.99 5.62
CA ARG A 194 -8.45 -2.87 5.93
C ARG A 194 -8.41 -4.17 5.14
N ARG A 195 -9.27 -4.35 4.13
CA ARG A 195 -9.32 -5.61 3.38
C ARG A 195 -8.08 -5.78 2.50
N CYS A 196 -7.60 -4.70 1.94
CA CYS A 196 -6.53 -4.73 0.96
C CYS A 196 -5.12 -4.46 1.52
N VAL A 197 -4.97 -4.43 2.85
CA VAL A 197 -3.67 -4.15 3.52
C VAL A 197 -2.61 -5.20 3.17
N ASP A 198 -2.97 -6.48 3.14
CA ASP A 198 -2.01 -7.54 2.84
C ASP A 198 -1.58 -7.52 1.37
N ALA A 199 -2.52 -7.21 0.45
CA ALA A 199 -2.20 -6.99 -0.95
C ALA A 199 -1.24 -5.80 -1.12
N ALA A 200 -1.49 -4.68 -0.43
CA ALA A 200 -0.61 -3.52 -0.46
C ALA A 200 0.78 -3.80 0.17
N ARG A 201 0.85 -4.64 1.21
CA ARG A 201 2.11 -5.09 1.82
C ARG A 201 2.92 -6.00 0.89
N ALA A 202 2.25 -6.83 0.09
CA ALA A 202 2.91 -7.68 -0.89
C ALA A 202 3.62 -6.87 -2.00
N LEU A 203 3.10 -5.68 -2.34
CA LEU A 203 3.71 -4.78 -3.32
C LEU A 203 4.97 -4.10 -2.77
N ASP A 204 4.94 -3.69 -1.51
CA ASP A 204 6.09 -3.13 -0.83
C ASP A 204 6.19 -3.61 0.62
N PRO A 205 7.09 -4.56 0.92
CA PRO A 205 7.29 -5.08 2.27
C PRO A 205 7.69 -4.02 3.31
N ALA A 206 8.20 -2.85 2.86
CA ALA A 206 8.47 -1.73 3.76
C ALA A 206 7.20 -1.11 4.36
N ASN A 207 6.03 -1.37 3.77
CA ASN A 207 4.73 -0.93 4.28
C ASN A 207 4.27 -1.83 5.44
N VAL A 208 4.70 -1.54 6.66
CA VAL A 208 4.36 -2.36 7.83
C VAL A 208 2.90 -2.17 8.26
N SER A 209 2.40 -0.94 8.22
CA SER A 209 1.02 -0.58 8.55
C SER A 209 0.63 0.75 7.89
N PRO A 210 -0.61 0.87 7.37
CA PRO A 210 -1.07 2.15 6.84
C PRO A 210 -1.18 3.17 7.99
N ALA A 211 -0.72 4.39 7.74
CA ALA A 211 -0.92 5.52 8.62
C ALA A 211 -2.37 6.01 8.59
N ALA A 212 -3.04 5.85 7.45
CA ALA A 212 -4.46 6.12 7.29
C ALA A 212 -5.09 5.20 6.22
N ALA A 213 -6.40 4.95 6.35
CA ALA A 213 -7.14 4.14 5.39
C ALA A 213 -8.59 4.62 5.24
N GLY A 214 -9.18 4.45 4.06
CA GLY A 214 -10.58 4.80 3.80
C GLY A 214 -11.13 4.12 2.56
N THR A 215 -12.34 4.50 2.18
CA THR A 215 -13.04 4.01 0.99
C THR A 215 -13.24 5.12 -0.03
N ALA A 216 -13.39 4.77 -1.30
CA ALA A 216 -13.66 5.70 -2.39
C ALA A 216 -14.36 4.98 -3.55
N THR A 217 -14.83 5.74 -4.54
CA THR A 217 -15.18 5.22 -5.87
C THR A 217 -14.18 5.76 -6.89
N TRP A 218 -13.23 4.94 -7.32
CA TRP A 218 -12.21 5.30 -8.30
C TRP A 218 -12.72 5.02 -9.72
N GLN A 219 -12.99 6.07 -10.50
CA GLN A 219 -13.47 5.95 -11.89
C GLN A 219 -14.65 4.97 -12.02
N GLY A 220 -15.62 5.05 -11.10
CA GLY A 220 -16.78 4.16 -11.05
C GLY A 220 -16.55 2.80 -10.37
N THR A 221 -15.32 2.48 -9.95
CA THR A 221 -14.98 1.23 -9.25
C THR A 221 -14.89 1.45 -7.74
N PRO A 222 -15.64 0.70 -6.90
CA PRO A 222 -15.46 0.74 -5.45
C PRO A 222 -14.01 0.39 -5.07
N ALA A 223 -13.37 1.27 -4.31
CA ALA A 223 -11.96 1.20 -3.98
C ALA A 223 -11.68 1.43 -2.48
N GLU A 224 -10.57 0.88 -2.02
CA GLU A 224 -9.94 1.12 -0.72
C GLU A 224 -8.70 1.99 -0.94
N VAL A 225 -8.55 3.04 -0.13
CA VAL A 225 -7.41 3.97 -0.20
C VAL A 225 -6.56 3.79 1.03
N LEU A 226 -5.30 3.39 0.84
CA LEU A 226 -4.32 3.14 1.90
C LEU A 226 -3.18 4.14 1.81
N VAL A 227 -2.91 4.85 2.90
CA VAL A 227 -1.85 5.86 3.00
C VAL A 227 -0.75 5.36 3.93
N TYR A 228 0.48 5.31 3.44
CA TYR A 228 1.67 4.89 4.18
C TYR A 228 2.64 6.06 4.28
N ALA A 229 3.06 6.42 5.49
CA ALA A 229 4.16 7.36 5.67
C ALA A 229 5.48 6.70 5.24
N VAL A 230 6.38 7.48 4.62
CA VAL A 230 7.70 7.00 4.24
C VAL A 230 8.66 7.21 5.41
N ALA A 231 9.19 6.12 5.97
CA ALA A 231 10.11 6.18 7.10
C ALA A 231 11.33 7.06 6.79
N GLY A 232 11.67 7.96 7.72
CA GLY A 232 12.81 8.87 7.58
C GLY A 232 12.60 10.03 6.61
N ARG A 233 11.38 10.23 6.07
CA ARG A 233 11.05 11.37 5.20
C ARG A 233 9.75 12.05 5.65
N PRO A 234 9.84 13.08 6.50
CA PRO A 234 8.69 13.90 6.87
C PRO A 234 7.94 14.40 5.64
N GLY A 235 6.61 14.37 5.69
CA GLY A 235 5.72 14.78 4.60
C GLY A 235 5.67 13.85 3.39
N ALA A 236 6.54 12.84 3.31
CA ALA A 236 6.51 11.87 2.23
C ALA A 236 5.54 10.73 2.53
N ALA A 237 4.65 10.44 1.59
CA ALA A 237 3.64 9.40 1.73
C ALA A 237 3.47 8.61 0.44
N ARG A 238 3.10 7.34 0.58
CA ARG A 238 2.68 6.47 -0.52
C ARG A 238 1.21 6.18 -0.37
N VAL A 239 0.46 6.33 -1.44
CA VAL A 239 -0.98 6.14 -1.48
C VAL A 239 -1.29 5.05 -2.50
N TYR A 240 -2.01 4.04 -2.05
CA TYR A 240 -2.50 2.96 -2.89
C TYR A 240 -4.02 3.05 -2.97
N VAL A 241 -4.56 3.00 -4.18
CA VAL A 241 -5.99 2.82 -4.44
C VAL A 241 -6.15 1.41 -4.96
N LEU A 242 -6.87 0.55 -4.23
CA LEU A 242 -7.07 -0.85 -4.58
C LEU A 242 -8.56 -1.12 -4.79
N ALA A 243 -8.92 -1.92 -5.78
CA ALA A 243 -10.32 -2.30 -5.98
C ALA A 243 -10.81 -3.14 -4.79
N GLN A 244 -11.99 -2.85 -4.25
CA GLN A 244 -12.48 -3.59 -3.08
C GLN A 244 -12.82 -5.05 -3.37
N ALA A 245 -13.08 -5.40 -4.64
CA ALA A 245 -13.52 -6.73 -5.03
C ALA A 245 -12.39 -7.78 -4.99
N ASP A 246 -11.18 -7.39 -5.41
CA ASP A 246 -10.05 -8.31 -5.61
C ASP A 246 -8.71 -7.73 -5.12
N CYS A 247 -8.72 -6.55 -4.50
CA CYS A 247 -7.54 -5.84 -4.03
C CYS A 247 -6.45 -5.62 -5.09
N ARG A 248 -6.82 -5.60 -6.38
CA ARG A 248 -5.89 -5.19 -7.44
C ARG A 248 -5.61 -3.70 -7.33
N VAL A 249 -4.40 -3.28 -7.67
CA VAL A 249 -4.03 -1.87 -7.69
C VAL A 249 -4.73 -1.18 -8.86
N LEU A 250 -5.48 -0.12 -8.53
CA LEU A 250 -6.11 0.78 -9.50
C LEU A 250 -5.25 2.03 -9.73
N GLU A 251 -4.59 2.53 -8.68
CA GLU A 251 -3.70 3.70 -8.75
C GLU A 251 -2.65 3.62 -7.63
N PHE A 252 -1.44 4.11 -7.93
CA PHE A 252 -0.38 4.30 -6.95
C PHE A 252 0.20 5.70 -7.09
N GLN A 253 0.30 6.41 -5.96
CA GLN A 253 0.89 7.75 -5.91
C GLN A 253 1.94 7.85 -4.81
N SER A 254 3.05 8.50 -5.14
CA SER A 254 4.05 8.91 -4.16
C SER A 254 4.00 10.43 -4.02
N TYR A 255 3.83 10.88 -2.79
CA TYR A 255 3.86 12.29 -2.40
C TYR A 255 5.20 12.56 -1.72
N ALA A 256 5.83 13.64 -2.11
CA ALA A 256 6.95 14.24 -1.41
C ALA A 256 6.65 15.75 -1.30
N PRO A 257 7.10 16.41 -0.23
CA PRO A 257 7.00 17.86 -0.09
C PRO A 257 7.75 18.60 -1.21
#